data_AF-A0A7C3AFK4-F1
#
_entry.id   AF-A0A7C3AFK4-F1
#
_cell.length_a   1.000
_cell.length_b   1.000
_cell.length_c   1.000
_cell.angle_alpha   90.00
_cell.angle_beta   90.00
_cell.angle_gamma   90.00
#
_symmetry.space_group_name_H-M   'P 1'
#
loop_
_entity.id
_entity.type
_entity.pdbx_description
1 polymer ?
#
loop_
_entity_poly.entity_id
_entity_poly.type
_entity_poly.pdbx_seq_one_letter_code
_entity_poly.pdbx_strand_id
1 'polypeptide(L)'
;MDDSTIWLLIILGIGALLWISAKISEAISDRRQREEQIRRAYEDQRLRAELPEFHFSKEKEDIQSIVPRFDFKTGYRCPKCGGLLVRRNGKYGRFLGCSNYPKCRYTRSI
;
A
#
# COMPACT_ATOMS: atom_id res chain seq x y z
N MET A 1 56.55 -39.52 -19.10
CA MET A 1 55.25 -38.99 -18.64
C MET A 1 55.44 -38.79 -17.16
N ASP A 2 55.65 -37.54 -16.77
CA ASP A 2 56.23 -37.19 -15.48
C ASP A 2 55.11 -37.01 -14.46
N ASP A 3 55.32 -37.39 -13.19
CA ASP A 3 54.28 -37.35 -12.15
C ASP A 3 53.61 -35.96 -12.03
N SER A 4 54.32 -34.89 -12.38
CA SER A 4 53.81 -33.51 -12.41
C SER A 4 52.71 -33.27 -13.45
N THR A 5 52.74 -33.92 -14.62
CA THR A 5 51.69 -33.75 -15.64
C THR A 5 50.40 -34.48 -15.26
N ILE A 6 50.52 -35.60 -14.54
CA ILE A 6 49.39 -36.36 -14.00
C ILE A 6 48.62 -35.52 -12.98
N TRP A 7 49.31 -34.87 -12.04
CA TRP A 7 48.67 -33.99 -11.05
C TRP A 7 47.99 -32.77 -11.69
N LEU A 8 48.55 -32.18 -12.75
CA LEU A 8 47.93 -31.06 -13.47
C LEU A 8 46.61 -31.45 -14.16
N LEU A 9 46.55 -32.63 -14.79
CA LEU A 9 45.31 -33.13 -15.42
C LEU A 9 44.22 -33.42 -14.38
N ILE A 10 44.60 -33.93 -13.21
CA ILE A 10 43.66 -34.17 -12.10
C ILE A 10 43.09 -32.84 -11.58
N ILE A 11 43.94 -31.82 -11.39
CA ILE A 11 43.49 -30.48 -10.94
C ILE A 11 42.54 -29.84 -11.95
N LEU A 12 42.84 -29.92 -13.25
CA LEU A 12 41.96 -29.41 -14.31
C LEU A 12 40.63 -30.17 -14.38
N GLY A 13 40.66 -31.50 -14.22
CA GLY A 13 39.46 -32.34 -14.20
C GLY A 13 38.53 -32.06 -13.00
N ILE A 14 39.10 -31.94 -11.80
CA ILE A 14 38.35 -31.60 -10.58
C ILE A 14 37.75 -30.19 -10.70
N GLY A 15 38.52 -29.23 -11.23
CA GLY A 15 38.05 -27.86 -11.48
C GLY A 15 36.85 -27.83 -12.44
N ALA A 16 36.88 -28.60 -13.52
CA ALA A 16 35.76 -28.70 -14.45
C ALA A 16 34.50 -29.31 -13.81
N LEU A 17 34.64 -30.36 -12.99
CA LEU A 17 33.51 -30.98 -12.27
C LEU A 17 32.86 -30.02 -11.26
N LEU A 18 33.66 -29.26 -10.52
CA LEU A 18 33.15 -28.23 -9.60
C LEU A 18 32.45 -27.08 -10.33
N TRP A 19 32.95 -26.69 -11.50
CA TRP A 19 32.31 -25.68 -12.33
C TRP A 19 30.98 -26.15 -12.93
N ILE A 20 30.92 -27.39 -13.41
CA ILE A 20 29.69 -28.00 -13.96
C ILE A 20 28.63 -28.14 -12.86
N SER A 21 29.00 -28.60 -11.66
CA SER A 21 28.05 -28.73 -10.55
C SER A 21 27.51 -27.38 -10.10
N ALA A 22 28.35 -26.35 -10.03
CA ALA A 22 27.94 -24.98 -9.75
C ALA A 22 26.95 -24.46 -10.82
N LYS A 23 27.23 -24.67 -12.11
CA LYS A 23 26.32 -24.24 -13.20
C LYS A 23 24.98 -24.96 -13.21
N ILE A 24 24.96 -26.25 -12.89
CA ILE A 24 23.71 -27.01 -12.72
C ILE A 24 22.90 -26.43 -11.56
N SER A 25 23.55 -26.12 -10.44
CA SER A 25 22.87 -25.53 -9.27
C SER A 25 22.26 -24.14 -9.57
N GLU A 26 23.01 -23.29 -10.29
CA GLU A 26 22.57 -21.97 -10.73
C GLU A 26 21.34 -22.09 -11.66
N ALA A 27 21.39 -22.97 -12.66
CA ALA A 27 20.29 -23.20 -13.59
C ALA A 27 19.00 -23.74 -12.94
N ILE A 28 19.12 -24.57 -11.90
CA ILE A 28 17.96 -25.09 -11.14
C ILE A 28 17.33 -23.97 -10.28
N SER A 29 18.16 -23.10 -9.68
CA SER A 29 17.64 -21.98 -8.88
C SER A 29 16.93 -20.93 -9.72
N ASP A 30 17.45 -20.64 -10.92
CA ASP A 30 16.90 -19.63 -11.82
C ASP A 30 15.52 -20.03 -12.38
N ARG A 31 15.30 -21.32 -12.66
CA ARG A 31 13.95 -21.82 -13.03
C ARG A 31 12.92 -21.58 -11.94
N ARG A 32 13.26 -21.84 -10.67
CA ARG A 32 12.36 -21.60 -9.54
C ARG A 32 12.04 -20.11 -9.35
N GLN A 33 13.01 -19.23 -9.56
CA GLN A 33 12.77 -17.78 -9.49
C GLN A 33 11.85 -17.29 -10.61
N ARG A 34 12.02 -17.78 -11.84
CA ARG A 34 11.14 -17.45 -12.97
C ARG A 34 9.71 -17.94 -12.76
N GLU A 35 9.52 -19.16 -12.26
CA GLU A 35 8.19 -19.69 -11.94
C GLU A 35 7.47 -18.87 -10.87
N GLU A 36 8.18 -18.48 -9.81
CA GLU A 36 7.64 -17.65 -8.73
C GLU A 36 7.28 -16.23 -9.22
N GLN A 37 8.09 -15.64 -10.09
CA GLN A 37 7.78 -14.36 -10.73
C GLN A 37 6.50 -14.43 -11.57
N ILE A 38 6.34 -15.48 -12.39
CA ILE A 38 5.15 -15.70 -13.22
C ILE A 38 3.90 -15.89 -12.34
N ARG A 39 4.00 -16.68 -11.27
CA ARG A 39 2.90 -16.92 -10.33
C ARG A 39 2.40 -15.63 -9.71
N ARG A 40 3.30 -14.76 -9.24
CA ARG A 40 2.95 -13.45 -8.65
C ARG A 40 2.32 -12.51 -9.66
N ALA A 41 2.84 -12.47 -10.89
CA ALA A 41 2.28 -11.65 -11.96
C ALA A 41 0.84 -12.09 -12.31
N TYR A 42 0.58 -13.40 -12.36
CA TYR A 42 -0.76 -13.94 -12.58
C TYR A 42 -1.72 -13.64 -11.43
N GLU A 43 -1.26 -13.71 -10.18
CA GLU A 43 -2.07 -13.40 -9.00
C GLU A 43 -2.47 -11.92 -8.94
N ASP A 44 -1.53 -11.00 -9.22
CA ASP A 44 -1.81 -9.56 -9.34
C ASP A 44 -2.83 -9.27 -10.46
N GLN A 45 -2.67 -9.93 -11.61
CA GLN A 45 -3.60 -9.81 -12.73
C GLN A 45 -5.00 -10.35 -12.38
N ARG A 46 -5.09 -11.49 -11.68
CA ARG A 46 -6.37 -12.08 -11.25
C ARG A 46 -7.10 -11.15 -10.28
N LEU A 47 -6.42 -10.60 -9.28
CA LEU A 47 -7.03 -9.67 -8.33
C LEU A 47 -7.57 -8.41 -9.02
N ARG A 48 -6.88 -7.91 -10.06
CA ARG A 48 -7.40 -6.80 -10.87
C ARG A 48 -8.64 -7.14 -11.69
N ALA A 49 -8.73 -8.36 -12.21
CA ALA A 49 -9.89 -8.82 -12.96
C ALA A 49 -11.10 -9.12 -12.06
N GLU A 50 -10.83 -9.57 -10.83
CA GLU A 50 -11.85 -9.92 -9.84
C GLU A 50 -12.28 -8.72 -8.99
N LEU A 51 -11.52 -7.62 -9.02
CA LEU A 51 -11.98 -6.33 -8.53
C LEU A 51 -13.19 -5.93 -9.39
N PRO A 52 -14.41 -5.87 -8.82
CA PRO A 52 -15.55 -5.37 -9.57
C PRO A 52 -15.16 -4.00 -10.09
N GLU A 53 -15.34 -3.75 -11.39
CA GLU A 53 -15.21 -2.42 -11.95
C GLU A 53 -16.08 -1.52 -11.07
N PHE A 54 -15.44 -0.76 -10.19
CA PHE A 54 -16.11 0.21 -9.36
C PHE A 54 -16.47 1.31 -10.32
N HIS A 55 -17.54 1.07 -11.08
CA HIS A 55 -18.19 2.07 -11.89
C HIS A 55 -18.65 3.11 -10.89
N PHE A 56 -17.83 4.14 -10.77
CA PHE A 56 -18.16 5.37 -10.08
C PHE A 56 -19.29 5.99 -10.89
N SER A 57 -20.51 5.51 -10.65
CA SER A 57 -21.72 6.04 -11.25
C SER A 57 -21.72 7.52 -10.91
N LYS A 58 -21.71 8.34 -11.97
CA LYS A 58 -21.69 9.81 -11.90
C LYS A 58 -22.96 10.43 -11.33
N GLU A 59 -23.75 9.65 -10.60
CA GLU A 59 -24.89 10.18 -9.88
C GLU A 59 -24.33 10.82 -8.61
N LYS A 60 -24.14 12.15 -8.69
CA LYS A 60 -23.87 13.01 -7.53
C LYS A 60 -25.09 12.98 -6.61
N GLU A 61 -25.44 11.83 -6.06
CA GLU A 61 -26.19 11.80 -4.83
C GLU A 61 -25.37 12.58 -3.81
N ASP A 62 -26.01 13.45 -3.05
CA ASP A 62 -25.35 14.29 -2.06
C ASP A 62 -24.56 13.39 -1.09
N ILE A 63 -23.28 13.16 -1.39
CA ILE A 63 -22.33 12.36 -0.58
C ILE A 63 -22.32 12.88 0.87
N GLN A 64 -22.74 14.13 1.07
CA GLN A 64 -22.96 14.76 2.36
C GLN A 64 -23.99 14.03 3.27
N SER A 65 -24.91 13.24 2.70
CA SER A 65 -25.94 12.47 3.40
C SER A 65 -25.49 11.06 3.79
N ILE A 66 -24.60 10.45 2.99
CA ILE A 66 -24.07 9.11 3.19
C ILE A 66 -22.86 9.14 4.13
N VAL A 67 -22.07 10.22 4.09
CA VAL A 67 -20.91 10.40 4.96
C VAL A 67 -21.35 11.12 6.25
N PRO A 68 -21.31 10.45 7.42
CA PRO A 68 -21.58 11.14 8.68
C PRO A 68 -20.57 12.27 8.88
N ARG A 69 -21.07 13.46 9.24
CA ARG A 69 -20.19 14.60 9.57
C ARG A 69 -19.33 14.22 10.77
N PHE A 70 -18.07 13.89 10.52
CA PHE A 70 -17.11 13.58 11.57
C PHE A 70 -16.66 14.87 12.26
N ASP A 71 -17.46 15.32 13.22
CA ASP A 71 -17.22 16.51 14.02
C ASP A 71 -16.27 16.16 15.19
N PHE A 72 -15.00 16.60 15.10
CA PHE A 72 -14.05 16.45 16.22
C PHE A 72 -14.45 17.40 17.37
N LYS A 73 -14.96 16.83 18.47
CA LYS A 73 -15.34 17.59 19.68
C LYS A 73 -14.08 18.07 20.40
N THR A 74 -14.00 19.38 20.65
CA THR A 74 -12.80 20.03 21.22
C THR A 74 -12.86 20.25 22.74
N GLY A 75 -13.96 19.82 23.39
CA GLY A 75 -14.21 20.05 24.82
C GLY A 75 -14.67 21.46 25.17
N TYR A 76 -14.39 22.46 24.33
CA TYR A 76 -14.83 23.84 24.55
C TYR A 76 -16.35 24.00 24.43
N ARG A 77 -16.90 24.89 25.24
CA ARG A 77 -18.32 25.25 25.26
C ARG A 77 -18.57 26.53 24.45
N CYS A 78 -19.69 26.57 23.77
CA CYS A 78 -20.16 27.73 23.03
C CYS A 78 -20.63 28.81 24.02
N PRO A 79 -20.10 30.05 23.96
CA PRO A 79 -20.50 31.12 24.86
C PRO A 79 -21.93 31.63 24.59
N LYS A 80 -22.51 31.31 23.43
CA LYS A 80 -23.86 31.75 23.05
C LYS A 80 -24.98 30.79 23.50
N CYS A 81 -24.71 29.49 23.56
CA CYS A 81 -25.76 28.49 23.82
C CYS A 81 -25.34 27.32 24.71
N GLY A 82 -24.10 27.31 25.23
CA GLY A 82 -23.56 26.21 26.05
C GLY A 82 -23.31 24.89 25.30
N GLY A 83 -23.60 24.83 24.00
CA GLY A 83 -23.33 23.67 23.14
C GLY A 83 -21.83 23.38 23.01
N LEU A 84 -21.46 22.20 22.51
CA LEU A 84 -20.04 21.87 22.31
C LEU A 84 -19.50 22.54 21.06
N LEU A 85 -18.23 22.95 21.09
CA LEU A 85 -17.50 23.39 19.91
C LEU A 85 -16.83 22.21 19.22
N VAL A 86 -17.05 22.12 17.92
CA VAL A 86 -16.53 21.07 17.04
C VAL A 86 -15.61 21.68 16.00
N ARG A 87 -14.51 21.01 15.69
CA ARG A 87 -13.57 21.44 14.65
C ARG A 87 -14.11 21.08 13.27
N ARG A 88 -14.32 22.09 12.42
CA ARG A 88 -14.80 21.96 11.05
C ARG A 88 -13.79 22.56 10.08
N ASN A 89 -13.83 22.08 8.84
CA ASN A 89 -13.02 22.63 7.75
C ASN A 89 -13.93 23.49 6.87
N GLY A 90 -13.56 24.75 6.67
CA GLY A 90 -14.22 25.67 5.76
C GLY A 90 -13.30 26.09 4.62
N LYS A 91 -13.82 26.94 3.73
CA LYS A 91 -13.07 27.48 2.58
C LYS A 91 -11.75 28.15 2.98
N TYR A 92 -11.71 28.80 4.14
CA TYR A 92 -10.56 29.59 4.62
C TYR A 92 -9.68 28.83 5.63
N GLY A 93 -9.90 27.52 5.80
CA GLY A 93 -9.18 26.70 6.76
C GLY A 93 -10.05 26.14 7.87
N ARG A 94 -9.41 25.65 8.94
CA ARG A 94 -10.07 25.03 10.07
C ARG A 94 -10.68 26.08 10.98
N PHE A 95 -11.85 25.80 11.55
CA PHE A 95 -12.49 26.66 12.53
C PHE A 95 -13.29 25.83 13.54
N LEU A 96 -13.57 26.42 14.71
CA LEU A 96 -14.47 25.86 15.70
C LEU A 96 -15.89 26.37 15.41
N GLY A 97 -16.82 25.45 15.18
CA GLY A 97 -18.25 25.74 15.02
C GLY A 97 -19.06 25.16 16.18
N CYS A 98 -20.20 25.77 16.50
CA CYS A 98 -21.12 25.18 17.47
C CYS A 98 -21.77 23.90 16.91
N SER A 99 -21.85 22.85 17.73
CA SER A 99 -22.55 21.60 17.41
C SER A 99 -24.03 21.80 17.10
N ASN A 100 -24.64 22.87 17.64
CA ASN A 100 -26.07 23.16 17.51
C ASN A 100 -26.43 23.96 16.24
N TYR A 101 -25.54 24.07 15.27
CA TYR A 101 -25.88 24.64 13.96
C TYR A 101 -27.04 23.84 13.32
N PRO A 102 -28.05 24.47 12.67
CA PRO A 102 -28.17 25.89 12.33
C PRO A 102 -28.73 26.79 13.43
N LYS A 103 -29.18 26.24 14.56
CA LYS A 103 -29.79 26.99 15.68
C LYS A 103 -28.80 27.94 16.35
N CYS A 104 -27.52 27.54 16.44
CA CYS A 104 -26.44 28.40 16.91
C CYS A 104 -25.37 28.53 15.82
N ARG A 105 -25.14 29.77 15.34
CA ARG A 105 -24.15 30.09 14.30
C ARG A 105 -22.82 30.64 14.86
N TYR A 106 -22.52 30.36 16.13
CA TYR A 106 -21.24 30.76 16.71
C TYR A 106 -20.09 30.01 16.04
N THR A 107 -19.07 30.77 15.61
CA THR A 107 -17.82 30.26 15.06
C THR A 107 -16.64 31.01 15.69
N ARG A 108 -15.49 30.34 15.77
CA ARG A 108 -14.22 30.88 16.27
C ARG A 108 -13.08 30.33 15.42
N SER A 109 -12.09 31.14 15.06
CA SER A 109 -10.87 30.64 14.45
C SER A 109 -10.09 29.76 15.44
N ILE A 110 -9.44 28.71 14.93
CA ILE A 110 -8.53 27.86 15.69
C ILE A 110 -7.09 28.22 15.34
#